data_AF-A0A354NXR0-F1
#
_entry.id   AF-A0A354NXR0-F1
#
_cell.length_a   1.000
_cell.length_b   1.000
_cell.length_c   1.000
_cell.angle_alpha   90.00
_cell.angle_beta   90.00
_cell.angle_gamma   90.00
#
_symmetry.space_group_name_H-M   'P 1'
#
loop_
_entity.id
_entity.type
_entity.pdbx_description
1 polymer ?
#
loop_
_entity_poly.entity_id
_entity_poly.type
_entity_poly.pdbx_seq_one_letter_code
_entity_poly.pdbx_strand_id
1 'polypeptide(L)' 'PFSSPACVLKYLARYTHRVAISNRRLVELQNGRVSFRYKDYSDDQRSKVLPLSSNEFIRRFLMH' A
#
# COMPACT_ATOMS: atom_id res chain seq x y z
N PRO A 1 4.26 -6.91 -16.20
CA PRO A 1 3.92 -6.79 -14.76
C PRO A 1 3.80 -5.31 -14.35
N PHE A 2 2.56 -4.81 -14.25
CA PHE A 2 2.16 -3.48 -13.78
C PHE A 2 3.01 -2.27 -14.23
N SER A 3 3.03 -1.98 -15.54
CA SER A 3 3.79 -0.84 -16.11
C SER A 3 3.14 0.54 -15.90
N SER A 4 1.99 0.66 -15.22
CA SER A 4 1.30 1.95 -15.08
C SER A 4 0.68 2.13 -13.69
N PRO A 5 0.79 3.32 -13.08
CA PRO A 5 0.16 3.67 -11.79
C PRO A 5 -1.35 3.39 -11.76
N ALA A 6 -2.04 3.59 -12.88
CA ALA A 6 -3.46 3.31 -13.01
C ALA A 6 -3.79 1.81 -12.85
N CYS A 7 -2.87 0.94 -13.25
CA CYS A 7 -3.02 -0.51 -13.12
C CYS A 7 -2.94 -0.93 -11.65
N VAL A 8 -2.08 -0.27 -10.86
CA VAL A 8 -1.96 -0.49 -9.40
C VAL A 8 -3.22 -0.01 -8.67
N LEU A 9 -3.74 1.17 -9.03
CA LEU A 9 -4.96 1.72 -8.44
C LEU A 9 -6.19 0.84 -8.71
N LYS A 10 -6.33 0.36 -9.96
CA LYS A 10 -7.42 -0.54 -10.37
C LYS A 10 -7.32 -1.91 -9.70
N TYR A 11 -6.09 -2.38 -9.45
CA TYR A 11 -5.84 -3.62 -8.71
C TYR A 11 -6.22 -3.47 -7.23
N LEU A 12 -5.82 -2.37 -6.58
CA LEU A 12 -6.18 -2.03 -5.20
C LEU A 12 -7.69 -1.87 -4.99
N ALA A 13 -8.39 -1.29 -5.96
CA ALA A 13 -9.84 -1.13 -5.92
C ALA A 13 -10.61 -2.47 -5.96
N ARG A 14 -10.00 -3.54 -6.51
CA ARG A 14 -10.62 -4.87 -6.59
C ARG A 14 -10.37 -5.76 -5.36
N TYR A 15 -9.34 -5.45 -4.57
CA TYR A 15 -8.92 -6.28 -3.43
C TYR A 15 -9.28 -5.69 -2.06
N THR A 16 -10.24 -4.77 -2.02
CA THR A 16 -10.67 -4.01 -0.82
C THR A 16 -11.16 -4.88 0.34
N HIS A 17 -11.45 -6.17 0.10
CA HIS A 17 -12.08 -7.07 1.09
C HIS A 17 -11.20 -8.20 1.65
N ARG A 18 -9.95 -8.39 1.20
CA ARG A 18 -9.21 -9.63 1.52
C ARG A 18 -7.75 -9.51 1.97
N VAL A 19 -7.22 -8.34 2.36
CA VAL A 19 -5.76 -8.20 2.60
C VAL A 19 -5.39 -7.36 3.83
N ALA A 20 -4.22 -7.65 4.41
CA ALA A 20 -3.65 -7.06 5.64
C ALA A 20 -3.45 -5.53 5.60
N ILE A 21 -3.44 -4.92 4.41
CA ILE A 21 -3.37 -3.46 4.23
C ILE A 21 -4.69 -2.99 3.63
N SER A 22 -5.58 -2.44 4.47
CA SER A 22 -6.86 -1.92 4.02
C SER A 22 -6.71 -0.63 3.21
N ASN A 23 -7.54 -0.43 2.17
CA ASN A 23 -7.48 0.78 1.33
C ASN A 23 -7.62 2.09 2.12
N ARG A 24 -8.25 2.07 3.30
CA ARG A 24 -8.34 3.23 4.21
C ARG A 24 -6.98 3.71 4.73
N ARG A 25 -5.93 2.89 4.61
CA ARG A 25 -4.57 3.25 4.99
C ARG A 25 -3.80 3.92 3.86
N LEU A 26 -4.25 3.87 2.61
CA LEU A 26 -3.56 4.54 1.51
C LEU A 26 -3.65 6.06 1.69
N VAL A 27 -2.50 6.72 1.62
CA VAL A 27 -2.37 8.18 1.76
C VAL A 27 -2.15 8.81 0.39
N GLU A 28 -1.26 8.23 -0.41
CA GLU A 28 -0.86 8.83 -1.68
C GLU A 28 -0.28 7.80 -2.66
N LEU A 29 -0.52 8.02 -3.95
CA LEU A 29 0.15 7.33 -5.06
C LEU A 29 0.74 8.37 -6.01
N GLN A 30 2.06 8.59 -5.95
CA GLN A 30 2.75 9.55 -6.81
C GLN A 30 4.10 8.98 -7.28
N ASN A 31 4.49 9.29 -8.51
CA ASN A 31 5.81 8.96 -9.06
C ASN A 31 6.24 7.48 -8.89
N GLY A 32 5.29 6.54 -9.01
CA GLY A 32 5.58 5.11 -8.83
C GLY A 32 5.85 4.69 -7.38
N ARG A 33 5.47 5.52 -6.41
CA ARG A 33 5.51 5.24 -4.97
C ARG A 33 4.10 5.24 -4.38
N VAL A 34 3.89 4.34 -3.43
CA VAL A 34 2.67 4.17 -2.66
C VAL A 34 3.00 4.54 -1.21
N SER A 35 2.32 5.54 -0.68
CA SER A 35 2.40 5.91 0.74
C SER A 35 1.16 5.39 1.46
N PHE A 36 1.37 4.69 2.58
CA PHE A 36 0.27 4.21 3.41
C PHE A 36 0.55 4.36 4.90
N ARG A 37 -0.52 4.52 5.67
CA ARG A 37 -0.50 4.61 7.12
C ARG A 37 -0.36 3.22 7.73
N TYR A 38 0.60 3.04 8.61
CA TYR A 38 0.77 1.82 9.39
C TYR A 38 0.84 2.15 10.89
N LYS A 39 0.55 1.15 11.72
CA LYS A 39 0.75 1.24 13.16
C LYS A 39 2.15 0.72 13.46
N ASP A 40 3.00 1.58 13.98
CA ASP A 40 4.36 1.21 14.34
C ASP A 40 4.34 0.57 15.73
N TYR A 41 4.26 -0.76 15.77
CA TYR A 41 4.21 -1.50 17.04
C TYR A 41 5.52 -1.41 17.84
N SER A 42 6.62 -1.03 17.20
CA SER A 42 7.91 -0.81 17.86
C SER A 42 8.07 0.61 18.42
N ASP A 43 7.32 1.58 17.88
CA ASP A 43 7.32 2.98 18.32
C ASP A 43 5.97 3.38 18.92
N ASP A 44 5.67 2.84 20.10
CA ASP A 44 4.51 3.20 20.92
C ASP A 44 3.16 3.09 20.19
N GLN A 45 3.06 2.18 19.22
CA GLN A 45 1.86 2.00 18.40
C GLN A 45 1.44 3.27 17.63
N ARG A 46 2.38 4.17 17.36
CA ARG A 46 2.10 5.43 16.66
C ARG A 46 1.67 5.17 15.21
N SER A 47 0.76 6.00 14.72
CA SER A 47 0.37 5.98 13.31
C SER A 47 1.38 6.76 12.49
N LYS A 48 2.08 6.07 11.58
CA LYS A 48 3.11 6.65 10.71
C LYS A 48 2.77 6.40 9.25
N VAL A 49 3.36 7.18 8.35
CA VAL A 49 3.23 6.99 6.89
C VAL A 49 4.51 6.39 6.34
N LEU A 50 4.39 5.29 5.60
CA LEU A 50 5.50 4.62 4.95
C LEU A 50 5.35 4.73 3.43
N PRO A 51 6.27 5.42 2.73
CA PRO A 51 6.36 5.34 1.28
C PRO A 51 7.11 4.07 0.86
N LEU A 52 6.51 3.26 -0.01
CA LEU A 52 7.14 2.14 -0.68
C LEU A 52 7.09 2.34 -2.19
N SER A 53 8.00 1.68 -2.93
CA SER A 53 7.83 1.58 -4.38
C SER A 53 6.57 0.77 -4.69
N SER A 54 5.90 1.07 -5.82
CA SER A 54 4.75 0.30 -6.27
C SER A 54 5.03 -1.20 -6.34
N ASN A 55 6.25 -1.57 -6.74
CA ASN A 55 6.65 -2.98 -6.86
C ASN A 55 6.76 -3.67 -5.50
N GLU A 56 7.40 -3.02 -4.53
CA GLU A 56 7.55 -3.56 -3.18
C GLU A 56 6.20 -3.61 -2.45
N PHE A 57 5.35 -2.59 -2.67
CA PHE A 57 3.99 -2.59 -2.17
C PHE A 57 3.21 -3.80 -2.70
N ILE A 58 3.21 -4.05 -4.01
CA ILE A 58 2.55 -5.21 -4.62
C ILE A 58 3.13 -6.53 -4.09
N ARG A 59 4.46 -6.64 -3.98
CA ARG A 59 5.10 -7.85 -3.46
C ARG A 59 4.64 -8.17 -2.04
N ARG A 60 4.66 -7.19 -1.13
CA ARG A 60 4.19 -7.38 0.26
C ARG A 60 2.69 -7.64 0.33
N PHE A 61 1.93 -7.00 -0.55
CA PHE A 61 0.48 -7.18 -0.63
C PHE A 61 0.08 -8.59 -1.10
N LEU A 62 0.85 -9.20 -2.01
CA LEU A 62 0.59 -10.55 -2.53
C LEU A 62 1.14 -11.69 -1.65
N MET A 63 2.03 -11.39 -0.70
CA MET A 63 2.53 -12.39 0.26
C MET A 63 1.58 -12.60 1.46
N HIS A 64 0.38 -12.01 1.42
CA HIS A 64 -0.65 -12.10 2.45
C HIS A 64 -1.98 -12.54 1.82
#